data_AF-A0AAW3RE96-F1
#
_entry.id   AF-A0AAW3RE96-F1
#
_cell.length_a   1.000
_cell.length_b   1.000
_cell.length_c   1.000
_cell.angle_alpha   90.00
_cell.angle_beta   90.00
_cell.angle_gamma   90.00
#
_symmetry.space_group_name_H-M   'P 1'
#
loop_
_entity.id
_entity.type
_entity.pdbx_description
1 polymer ?
#
loop_
_entity_poly.entity_id
_entity_poly.type
_entity_poly.pdbx_seq_one_letter_code
_entity_poly.pdbx_strand_id
1 'polypeptide(L)' 'MKKSPLQKFALRTDVYYGGITRYEDGQLVQYEFLADANTGSILDIYRL' A
#
# COMPACT_ATOMS: atom_id res chain seq x y z
N MET A 1 -13.06 3.38 -0.46
CA MET A 1 -11.61 3.37 -0.77
C MET A 1 -11.39 4.14 -2.07
N LYS A 2 -10.45 5.10 -2.08
CA LYS A 2 -10.17 5.93 -3.27
C LYS A 2 -9.11 5.23 -4.12
N LYS A 3 -9.42 4.94 -5.38
CA LYS A 3 -8.43 4.49 -6.37
C LYS A 3 -7.56 5.68 -6.75
N SER A 4 -6.25 5.52 -6.75
CA SER A 4 -5.33 6.51 -7.32
C SER A 4 -4.49 5.85 -8.42
N PRO A 5 -4.29 6.55 -9.54
CA PRO A 5 -3.47 6.03 -10.63
C PRO A 5 -2.00 6.00 -10.18
N LEU A 6 -1.38 4.82 -10.26
CA LEU A 6 0.06 4.65 -10.05
C LEU A 6 0.74 4.54 -11.41
N GLN A 7 1.72 5.41 -11.66
CA GLN A 7 2.60 5.31 -12.81
C GLN A 7 4.02 5.02 -12.34
N LYS A 8 4.41 3.75 -12.40
CA LYS A 8 5.78 3.30 -12.11
C LYS A 8 6.37 2.77 -13.43
N PHE A 9 7.21 3.58 -14.07
CA PHE A 9 7.77 3.33 -15.40
C PHE A 9 6.68 3.14 -16.49
N ALA A 10 6.69 1.99 -17.19
CA ALA A 10 5.72 1.64 -18.23
C ALA A 10 4.42 1.04 -17.66
N LEU A 11 4.34 0.77 -16.35
CA LEU A 11 3.17 0.22 -15.70
C LEU A 11 2.22 1.36 -15.29
N ARG A 12 1.04 1.41 -15.92
CA ARG A 12 -0.12 2.18 -15.44
C ARG A 12 -1.10 1.20 -14.83
N THR A 13 -1.29 1.28 -13.52
CA THR A 13 -2.34 0.53 -12.82
C THR A 13 -3.04 1.42 -11.80
N ASP A 14 -4.28 1.06 -11.49
CA ASP A 14 -5.00 1.66 -10.38
C ASP A 14 -4.62 0.93 -9.10
N VAL A 15 -4.35 1.67 -8.03
CA VAL A 15 -4.00 1.08 -6.74
C VAL A 15 -4.88 1.61 -5.62
N TYR A 16 -5.01 0.79 -4.58
CA TYR A 16 -5.55 1.16 -3.29
C TYR A 16 -4.42 1.39 -2.29
N TYR A 17 -4.58 2.44 -1.49
CA TYR A 17 -3.71 2.74 -0.37
C TYR A 17 -4.43 2.30 0.91
N GLY A 18 -3.72 1.62 1.79
CA GLY A 18 -4.24 1.20 3.09
C GLY A 18 -3.18 1.27 4.17
N GLY A 19 -3.62 1.47 5.41
CA GLY A 19 -2.75 1.50 6.59
C GLY A 19 -2.83 0.20 7.37
N ILE A 20 -1.69 -0.29 7.84
CA ILE A 20 -1.59 -1.38 8.80
C ILE A 20 -0.81 -0.88 10.01
N THR A 21 -1.36 -1.09 11.20
CA THR A 21 -0.62 -0.83 12.44
C THR A 21 -0.13 -2.16 13.00
N ARG A 22 1.18 -2.25 13.26
CA ARG A 22 1.82 -3.42 13.85
C ARG A 22 2.50 -3.02 15.15
N TYR A 23 2.43 -3.91 16.14
CA TYR A 23 3.20 -3.73 17.36
C TYR A 23 4.60 -4.33 17.17
N GLU A 24 5.65 -3.51 17.29
CA GLU A 24 7.05 -3.90 17.18
C GLU A 24 7.83 -3.24 18.33
N ASP A 25 8.63 -4.01 19.05
CA ASP A 25 9.49 -3.53 20.16
C ASP A 25 8.78 -2.64 21.21
N GLY A 26 7.53 -2.98 21.54
CA GLY A 26 6.74 -2.20 22.50
C GLY A 26 6.12 -0.92 21.94
N GLN A 27 6.24 -0.70 20.62
CA GLN A 27 5.73 0.48 19.94
C GLN A 27 4.73 0.12 18.84
N LEU A 28 3.74 0.98 18.66
CA LEU A 28 2.85 0.91 17.51
C LEU A 28 3.57 1.53 16.31
N VAL A 29 3.89 0.70 15.33
CA VAL A 29 4.49 1.08 14.07
C VAL A 29 3.41 1.09 13.00
N GLN A 30 3.31 2.20 12.27
CA GLN A 30 2.38 2.32 11.16
C GLN A 30 3.08 2.03 9.85
N TYR A 31 2.43 1.22 9.03
CA TYR A 31 2.82 0.88 7.69
C TYR A 31 1.73 1.34 6.73
N GLU A 32 2.13 1.72 5.53
CA GLU A 32 1.24 1.98 4.41
C GLU A 32 1.53 0.97 3.31
N PHE A 33 0.48 0.41 2.72
CA PHE A 33 0.59 -0.54 1.62
C PHE A 33 -0.12 -0.05 0.38
N LEU A 34 0.43 -0.49 -0.76
CA LEU A 34 -0.13 -0.33 -2.08
C LEU A 34 -0.69 -1.69 -2.52
N ALA A 35 -1.97 -1.74 -2.86
CA ALA A 35 -2.59 -2.94 -3.43
C ALA A 35 -3.08 -2.66 -4.84
N ASP A 36 -2.83 -3.57 -5.78
CA ASP A 36 -3.37 -3.50 -7.13
C ASP A 36 -4.91 -3.56 -7.09
N ALA A 37 -5.58 -2.59 -7.71
CA ALA A 37 -7.02 -2.44 -7.58
C ALA A 37 -7.84 -3.49 -8.36
N ASN A 38 -7.19 -4.26 -9.25
CA ASN A 38 -7.85 -5.27 -10.08
C ASN A 38 -7.70 -6.68 -9.49
N THR A 39 -6.55 -6.98 -8.91
CA THR A 39 -6.22 -8.32 -8.39
C THR A 39 -6.22 -8.39 -6.87
N GLY A 40 -6.10 -7.26 -6.18
CA GLY A 40 -5.93 -7.21 -4.72
C GLY A 40 -4.52 -7.63 -4.25
N SER A 41 -3.58 -7.85 -5.18
CA SER A 41 -2.21 -8.19 -4.85
C SER A 41 -1.50 -7.02 -4.17
N ILE A 42 -0.75 -7.28 -3.11
CA ILE A 42 0.08 -6.25 -2.47
C ILE A 42 1.29 -5.98 -3.38
N LEU A 43 1.40 -4.74 -3.84
CA LEU A 43 2.49 -4.26 -4.68
C LEU A 43 3.67 -3.77 -3.84
N ASP A 44 3.40 -3.12 -2.72
CA ASP A 44 4.43 -2.55 -1.85
C ASP A 44 3.89 -2.37 -0.42
N ILE A 45 4.80 -2.40 0.54
CA ILE A 45 4.53 -2.05 1.94
C ILE A 45 5.74 -1.27 2.45
N TYR A 46 5.51 -0.06 2.95
CA TYR A 46 6.56 0.75 3.56
C TYR A 46 6.11 1.26 4.93
N ARG A 47 7.11 1.46 5.79
CA ARG A 47 6.92 2.02 7.12
C ARG A 47 6.77 3.55 7.01
N LEU A 48 5.86 4.12 7.81
CA LEU A 48 5.72 5.57 8.00
C LEU A 48 6.66 6.09 9.10
#